data_AF-A0A964RII0-F1
#
_entry.id   AF-A0A964RII0-F1
#
_cell.length_a   1.000
_cell.length_b   1.000
_cell.length_c   1.000
_cell.angle_alpha   90.00
_cell.angle_beta   90.00
_cell.angle_gamma   90.00
#
_symmetry.space_group_name_H-M   'P 1'
#
loop_
_entity.id
_entity.type
_entity.pdbx_description
1 polymer ?
#
loop_
_entity_poly.entity_id
_entity_poly.type
_entity_poly.pdbx_seq_one_letter_code
_entity_poly.pdbx_strand_id
1 'polypeptide(L)' 'MNEFLLKFRKERNLTQEEFSNKLGITLTYYSKIELGLRNPSYNFLNKFKDAFPNASVDEIFFTNTTHEMCS' A
#
# COMPACT_ATOMS: atom_id res chain seq x y z
N MET A 1 -8.31 5.67 -2.04
CA MET A 1 -7.95 4.55 -1.15
C MET A 1 -7.17 3.52 -1.97
N ASN A 2 -6.08 2.98 -1.43
CA ASN A 2 -5.31 1.92 -2.07
C ASN A 2 -5.94 0.56 -1.70
N GLU A 3 -6.87 0.11 -2.55
CA GLU A 3 -7.64 -1.13 -2.34
C GLU A 3 -6.75 -2.37 -2.21
N PHE A 4 -5.64 -2.40 -2.96
CA PHE A 4 -4.67 -3.49 -2.89
C PHE A 4 -4.04 -3.59 -1.50
N LEU A 5 -3.48 -2.49 -0.97
CA LEU A 5 -2.84 -2.49 0.35
C LEU A 5 -3.83 -2.87 1.46
N LEU A 6 -5.08 -2.38 1.38
CA LEU A 6 -6.13 -2.70 2.33
C LEU A 6 -6.46 -4.21 2.33
N LYS A 7 -6.68 -4.80 1.14
CA LYS A 7 -6.96 -6.23 1.00
C LYS A 7 -5.77 -7.07 1.45
N PHE A 8 -4.58 -6.76 0.96
CA PHE A 8 -3.35 -7.48 1.27
C PHE A 8 -3.08 -7.54 2.78
N ARG A 9 -3.32 -6.43 3.49
CA ARG A 9 -3.19 -6.37 4.95
C ARG A 9 -4.28 -7.20 5.64
N LYS A 10 -5.54 -7.05 5.24
CA LYS A 10 -6.68 -7.75 5.84
C LYS A 10 -6.63 -9.27 5.64
N GLU A 11 -6.20 -9.75 4.48
CA GLU A 11 -5.99 -11.18 4.21
C GLU A 11 -4.97 -11.82 5.15
N ARG A 12 -4.06 -11.00 5.70
CA ARG A 12 -3.06 -11.43 6.68
C ARG A 12 -3.50 -11.19 8.12
N ASN A 13 -4.73 -10.73 8.33
CA ASN A 13 -5.30 -10.37 9.64
C ASN A 13 -4.45 -9.35 10.42
N LEU A 14 -3.81 -8.42 9.72
CA LEU A 14 -2.95 -7.41 10.34
C LEU A 14 -3.69 -6.08 10.52
N THR A 15 -3.46 -5.41 11.64
CA THR A 15 -3.82 -4.00 11.84
C THR A 15 -2.90 -3.08 11.04
N GLN A 16 -3.29 -1.82 10.85
CA GLN A 16 -2.41 -0.83 10.20
C GLN A 16 -1.10 -0.65 10.98
N GLU A 17 -1.14 -0.77 12.30
CA GLU A 17 0.03 -0.66 13.18
C GLU A 17 0.99 -1.82 12.96
N GLU A 18 0.52 -3.06 13.07
CA GLU A 18 1.34 -4.26 12.83
C GLU A 18 1.93 -4.29 11.42
N PHE A 19 1.14 -3.87 10.42
CA PHE A 19 1.60 -3.79 9.04
C PHE A 19 2.72 -2.75 8.89
N SER A 20 2.53 -1.56 9.47
CA SER A 20 3.54 -0.49 9.43
C SER A 20 4.84 -0.89 10.15
N ASN A 21 4.72 -1.60 11.30
CA ASN A 21 5.86 -2.14 12.03
C ASN A 21 6.62 -3.17 11.20
N LYS A 22 5.92 -4.06 10.49
CA LYS A 22 6.54 -5.06 9.62
C LYS A 22 7.29 -4.45 8.43
N LEU A 23 6.82 -3.31 7.93
CA LEU A 23 7.49 -2.51 6.89
C LEU A 23 8.60 -1.61 7.45
N GLY A 24 8.73 -1.48 8.77
CA GLY A 24 9.65 -0.54 9.41
C GLY A 24 9.36 0.91 9.03
N ILE A 25 8.08 1.30 9.01
CA ILE A 25 7.60 2.67 8.77
C ILE A 25 6.62 3.09 9.85
N THR A 26 6.35 4.38 9.95
CA THR A 26 5.38 4.88 10.93
C THR A 26 3.94 4.57 10.50
N LEU A 27 3.07 4.29 11.48
CA LEU A 27 1.63 4.09 11.28
C LEU A 27 1.01 5.23 10.47
N THR A 28 1.28 6.48 10.84
CA THR A 28 0.75 7.66 10.14
C THR A 28 1.17 7.71 8.69
N TYR A 29 2.41 7.30 8.37
CA TYR A 29 2.88 7.25 6.99
C TYR A 29 2.15 6.17 6.19
N TYR A 30 2.04 4.96 6.74
CA TYR A 30 1.30 3.87 6.11
C TYR A 30 -0.19 4.22 5.91
N SER A 31 -0.84 4.75 6.94
CA SER A 31 -2.27 5.10 6.91
C SER A 31 -2.58 6.10 5.80
N LYS A 32 -1.73 7.13 5.59
CA LYS A 32 -1.89 8.07 4.47
C LYS A 32 -1.77 7.38 3.10
N ILE A 33 -0.92 6.36 2.96
CA ILE A 33 -0.77 5.60 1.71
C ILE A 33 -1.99 4.69 1.51
N GLU A 34 -2.39 3.91 2.53
CA GLU A 34 -3.55 3.02 2.45
C GLU A 34 -4.84 3.81 2.14
N LEU A 35 -5.03 4.98 2.75
CA LEU A 35 -6.18 5.85 2.46
C LEU A 35 -6.10 6.53 1.09
N GLY A 36 -4.95 6.49 0.41
CA GLY A 36 -4.72 7.19 -0.86
C GLY A 36 -4.53 8.70 -0.70
N LEU A 37 -4.29 9.18 0.52
CA LEU A 37 -3.95 10.59 0.82
C LEU A 37 -2.50 10.93 0.44
N ARG A 38 -1.66 9.91 0.23
CA ARG A 38 -0.28 10.06 -0.21
C ARG A 38 0.10 8.94 -1.16
N ASN A 39 0.80 9.28 -2.24
CA ASN A 39 1.34 8.28 -3.14
C ASN A 39 2.46 7.47 -2.47
N PRO A 40 2.52 6.14 -2.71
CA PRO A 40 3.64 5.31 -2.30
C PRO A 40 4.94 5.88 -2.87
N SER A 41 5.96 6.05 -2.02
CA SER A 41 7.29 6.48 -2.47
C SER A 41 8.13 5.28 -2.92
N TYR A 42 9.19 5.52 -3.68
CA TYR A 42 10.16 4.47 -4.01
C TYR A 42 10.70 3.73 -2.77
N ASN A 43 10.97 4.47 -1.70
CA ASN A 43 11.41 3.89 -0.42
C ASN A 43 10.34 2.99 0.22
N PHE A 44 9.06 3.36 0.11
CA PHE A 44 7.97 2.50 0.57
C PHE A 44 7.92 1.19 -0.22
N LEU A 45 8.09 1.25 -1.53
CA LEU A 45 8.04 0.07 -2.39
C LEU A 45 9.20 -0.88 -2.12
N ASN A 46 10.40 -0.35 -1.90
CA ASN A 46 11.55 -1.17 -1.50
C ASN A 46 11.26 -1.87 -0.17
N LYS A 47 10.83 -1.13 0.86
CA LYS A 47 10.46 -1.71 2.16
C LYS A 47 9.34 -2.75 2.05
N PHE A 48 8.36 -2.50 1.18
CA PHE A 48 7.29 -3.44 0.91
C PHE A 48 7.79 -4.72 0.25
N LYS A 49 8.64 -4.60 -0.77
CA LYS A 49 9.26 -5.75 -1.46
C LYS A 49 10.18 -6.53 -0.53
N ASP A 50 10.92 -5.85 0.34
CA ASP A 50 11.79 -6.48 1.33
C ASP A 50 10.98 -7.28 2.36
N ALA A 51 9.87 -6.72 2.84
CA ALA A 51 8.97 -7.39 3.78
C ALA A 51 8.10 -8.49 3.15
N PHE A 52 7.78 -8.34 1.86
CA PHE A 52 6.92 -9.23 1.08
C PHE A 52 7.49 -9.52 -0.31
N PRO A 53 8.56 -10.33 -0.43
CA PRO A 53 9.24 -10.56 -1.71
C PRO A 53 8.38 -11.21 -2.80
N ASN A 54 7.33 -11.93 -2.39
CA ASN A 54 6.41 -12.62 -3.30
C ASN A 54 5.22 -11.75 -3.74
N ALA A 55 5.10 -10.52 -3.23
CA ALA A 55 4.00 -9.63 -3.57
C ALA A 55 4.37 -8.75 -4.77
N SER A 56 3.47 -8.61 -5.74
CA SER A 56 3.66 -7.69 -6.85
C SER A 56 3.49 -6.25 -6.38
N VAL A 57 4.51 -5.41 -6.58
CA VAL A 57 4.45 -3.98 -6.27
C VAL A 57 3.69 -3.19 -7.34
N ASP A 58 3.47 -3.78 -8.51
CA ASP A 58 2.76 -3.15 -9.62
C ASP A 58 1.32 -2.82 -9.23
N GLU A 59 0.67 -3.72 -8.49
CA GLU A 59 -0.71 -3.55 -8.01
C GLU A 59 -0.88 -2.38 -7.03
N ILE A 60 0.22 -1.93 -6.39
CA ILE A 60 0.21 -0.76 -5.50
C ILE A 60 0.05 0.53 -6.32
N PHE A 61 0.53 0.56 -7.56
CA PHE A 61 0.48 1.74 -8.43
C PHE A 61 -0.82 1.88 -9.23
N PHE A 62 -1.41 0.76 -9.66
CA PHE A 62 -2.54 0.77 -10.60
C PHE A 62 -3.92 1.02 -9.97
N THR A 63 -3.99 1.49 -8.72
CA THR A 63 -5.27 1.69 -8.02
C THR A 63 -6.06 2.94 -8.44
N ASN A 64 -5.72 3.60 -9.56
CA ASN A 64 -6.56 4.61 -10.21
C ASN A 64 -6.51 4.44 -11.73
N THR A 65 -7.32 3.51 -12.24
CA THR A 65 -7.79 3.58 -13.63
C THR A 65 -9.32 3.64 -13.65
N THR A 66 -9.91 4.56 -12.90
CA THR A 66 -11.01 5.34 -13.44
C THR A 66 -10.38 6.60 -14.02
N HIS A 67 -9.68 6.41 -15.15
CA HIS A 67 -9.67 7.50 -16.11
C HIS A 67 -11.14 7.66 -16.46
N GLU A 68 -11.80 8.71 -15.99
CA GLU A 68 -13.06 9.11 -16.59
C GLU A 68 -12.78 9.12 -18.10
N MET A 69 -13.47 8.23 -18.83
CA MET A 69 -13.56 8.37 -20.27
C MET A 69 -14.18 9.75 -20.43
N CYS A 70 -13.35 10.75 -20.76
CA CYS A 70 -13.84 12.01 -21.30
C CYS A 70 -14.67 11.62 -22.52
N SER A 71 -15.98 11.56 -22.31
CA SER A 71 -17.01 11.35 -23.31
C SER A 71 -17.66 12.70 -23.55
#